data_AF-E5Y1F3-F1
#
_entry.id   AF-E5Y1F3-F1
#
_cell.length_a   1.000
_cell.length_b   1.000
_cell.length_c   1.000
_cell.angle_alpha   90.00
_cell.angle_beta   90.00
_cell.angle_gamma   90.00
#
_symmetry.space_group_name_H-M   'P 1'
#
loop_
_entity.id
_entity.type
_entity.pdbx_description
1 polymer ?
#
loop_
_entity_poly.entity_id
_entity_poly.type
_entity_poly.pdbx_seq_one_letter_code
_entity_poly.pdbx_strand_id
1 'polypeptide(L)'
;MSETPFPVSAPPPDAASLAALLQSAAQALLRSGKPSDEEHPAPAKVERIQEEIRHYRFPPLAVRCEKELLEAEDAEEMRELLFRAFSSLETFADLLELMNPEAKVEGVVMHTLARELRRIGRLVFKIQDAYSTVELVEA
;
A
#
# COMPACT_ATOMS: atom_id res chain seq x y z
N MET A 1 11.23 -32.21 49.62
CA MET A 1 10.86 -32.11 48.19
C MET A 1 9.45 -32.64 48.09
N SER A 2 8.51 -31.81 47.64
CA SER A 2 7.09 -32.14 47.58
C SER A 2 6.60 -31.77 46.17
N GLU A 3 6.42 -32.76 45.31
CA GLU A 3 5.88 -32.58 43.96
C GLU A 3 4.35 -32.49 44.03
N THR A 4 3.77 -31.42 43.51
CA THR A 4 2.32 -31.34 43.24
C THR A 4 2.05 -31.81 41.81
N PRO A 5 1.08 -32.70 41.56
CA PRO A 5 0.81 -33.20 40.21
C PRO A 5 0.22 -32.08 39.32
N PHE A 6 0.68 -32.00 38.08
CA PHE A 6 0.11 -31.13 37.06
C PHE A 6 -1.36 -31.52 36.76
N PRO A 7 -2.24 -30.55 36.48
CA PRO A 7 -3.63 -30.86 36.18
C PRO A 7 -3.75 -31.60 34.86
N VAL A 8 -4.47 -32.72 34.90
CA VAL A 8 -4.82 -33.56 33.75
C VAL A 8 -5.59 -32.71 32.73
N SER A 9 -5.13 -32.73 31.48
CA SER A 9 -5.77 -32.07 30.34
C SER A 9 -7.23 -32.56 30.22
N ALA A 10 -8.18 -31.65 30.32
CA ALA A 10 -9.59 -31.98 30.13
C ALA A 10 -9.82 -32.49 28.69
N PRO A 11 -10.65 -33.53 28.49
CA PRO A 11 -10.92 -34.05 27.16
C PRO A 11 -11.54 -32.96 26.28
N PRO A 12 -11.23 -32.94 24.97
CA PRO A 12 -11.77 -31.95 24.06
C PRO A 12 -13.30 -32.03 24.05
N PRO A 13 -14.01 -30.88 23.98
CA PRO A 13 -15.46 -30.85 24.01
C PRO A 13 -16.02 -31.68 22.85
N ASP A 14 -17.02 -32.51 23.14
CA ASP A 14 -17.73 -33.32 22.14
C ASP A 14 -18.25 -32.43 21.01
N ALA A 15 -17.99 -32.84 19.77
CA ALA A 15 -18.35 -32.10 18.56
C ALA A 15 -19.86 -31.78 18.51
N ALA A 16 -20.70 -32.64 19.08
CA ALA A 16 -22.14 -32.41 19.19
C ALA A 16 -22.47 -31.19 20.07
N SER A 17 -21.73 -30.99 21.16
CA SER A 17 -21.92 -29.87 22.08
C SER A 17 -21.45 -28.55 21.47
N LEU A 18 -20.34 -28.59 20.72
CA LEU A 18 -19.86 -27.42 19.97
C LEU A 18 -20.85 -27.02 18.86
N ALA A 19 -21.39 -28.00 18.12
CA ALA A 19 -22.38 -27.74 17.08
C ALA A 19 -23.66 -27.12 17.66
N ALA A 20 -24.15 -27.62 18.80
CA ALA A 20 -25.31 -27.06 19.48
C ALA A 20 -25.09 -25.60 19.93
N LEU A 21 -23.89 -25.30 20.43
CA LEU A 21 -23.52 -23.95 20.86
C LEU A 21 -23.45 -22.98 19.67
N LEU A 22 -22.83 -23.39 18.56
CA LEU A 22 -22.77 -22.60 17.33
C LEU A 22 -24.17 -22.36 16.75
N GLN A 23 -25.03 -23.37 16.79
CA GLN A 23 -26.40 -23.27 16.28
C GLN A 23 -27.26 -22.35 17.16
N SER A 24 -27.06 -22.37 18.49
CA SER A 24 -27.68 -21.42 19.41
C SER A 24 -27.25 -19.98 19.14
N ALA A 25 -25.94 -19.75 18.97
CA ALA A 25 -25.39 -18.44 18.66
C ALA A 25 -25.93 -17.88 17.32
N ALA A 26 -25.98 -18.72 16.28
CA ALA A 26 -26.55 -18.34 14.98
C ALA A 26 -28.03 -17.95 15.09
N GLN A 27 -28.81 -18.70 15.87
CA GLN A 27 -30.22 -18.36 16.10
C GLN A 27 -30.40 -17.07 16.91
N ALA A 28 -29.50 -16.78 17.87
CA ALA A 28 -29.52 -15.53 18.62
C ALA A 28 -29.28 -14.33 17.69
N LEU A 29 -28.29 -14.42 16.80
CA LEU A 29 -27.98 -13.38 15.80
C LEU A 29 -29.14 -13.14 14.82
N LEU A 30 -29.82 -14.21 14.40
CA LEU A 30 -30.99 -14.10 13.53
C LEU A 30 -32.19 -13.45 14.24
N ARG A 31 -32.33 -13.62 15.56
CA ARG A 31 -33.37 -12.97 16.35
C ARG A 31 -33.06 -11.50 16.66
N SER A 32 -31.79 -11.14 16.84
CA SER A 32 -31.36 -9.75 17.03
C SER A 32 -31.45 -8.89 15.75
N GLY A 33 -31.75 -9.50 14.60
CA GLY A 33 -31.93 -8.80 13.31
C GLY A 33 -33.30 -8.17 13.09
N LYS A 34 -34.24 -8.23 14.05
CA LYS A 34 -35.47 -7.43 13.98
C LYS A 34 -35.18 -6.06 14.60
N PRO A 35 -35.33 -4.94 13.87
CA PRO A 35 -35.21 -3.62 14.48
C PRO A 35 -36.33 -3.50 15.50
N SER A 36 -35.96 -3.46 16.78
CA SER A 36 -36.87 -3.02 17.83
C SER A 36 -37.12 -1.54 17.58
N ASP A 37 -38.39 -1.13 17.51
CA ASP A 37 -38.82 0.28 17.52
C ASP A 37 -38.50 0.89 18.90
N GLU A 38 -37.22 1.00 19.25
CA GLU A 38 -36.75 1.85 20.34
C GLU A 38 -36.09 3.08 19.73
N GLU A 39 -36.75 4.22 19.98
CA GLU A 39 -36.34 5.59 19.71
C GLU A 39 -34.86 5.82 20.05
N HIS A 40 -34.00 5.59 19.06
CA HIS A 40 -32.62 6.03 19.11
C HIS A 40 -32.56 7.52 18.76
N PRO A 41 -31.73 8.33 19.45
CA PRO A 41 -31.44 9.68 18.99
C PRO A 41 -30.91 9.57 17.56
N ALA A 42 -31.47 10.38 16.66
CA ALA A 42 -31.21 10.32 15.23
C ALA A 42 -29.71 10.10 14.96
N PRO A 43 -29.31 9.02 14.26
CA PRO A 43 -27.91 8.82 13.95
C PRO A 43 -27.46 10.06 13.19
N ALA A 44 -26.43 10.74 13.71
CA ALA A 44 -25.75 11.79 12.98
C ALA A 44 -25.50 11.26 11.57
N LYS A 45 -25.95 12.00 10.55
CA LYS A 45 -25.71 11.66 9.14
C LYS A 45 -24.20 11.59 8.96
N VAL A 46 -23.63 10.40 9.16
CA VAL A 46 -22.32 10.06 8.64
C VAL A 46 -22.54 10.13 7.13
N GLU A 47 -22.09 11.22 6.53
CA GLU A 47 -21.99 11.32 5.08
C GLU A 47 -21.18 10.10 4.64
N ARG A 48 -21.87 9.08 4.12
CA ARG A 48 -21.21 7.93 3.52
C ARG A 48 -20.44 8.52 2.34
N ILE A 49 -19.12 8.61 2.48
CA ILE A 49 -18.23 8.88 1.37
C ILE A 49 -18.62 7.85 0.31
N GLN A 50 -19.21 8.30 -0.80
CA GLN A 50 -19.48 7.42 -1.93
C GLN A 50 -18.11 7.02 -2.47
N GLU A 51 -17.73 5.76 -2.28
CA GLU A 51 -16.53 5.20 -2.90
C GLU A 51 -16.74 5.21 -4.42
N GLU A 52 -15.98 6.04 -5.13
CA GLU A 52 -15.98 6.10 -6.58
C GLU A 52 -14.88 5.16 -7.12
N ILE A 53 -15.27 4.07 -7.80
CA ILE A 53 -14.33 3.16 -8.45
C ILE A 53 -14.10 3.64 -9.89
N ARG A 54 -12.88 4.09 -10.19
CA ARG A 54 -12.47 4.50 -11.54
C ARG A 54 -11.76 3.36 -12.26
N HIS A 55 -12.15 3.13 -13.51
CA HIS A 55 -11.53 2.13 -14.37
C HIS A 55 -10.59 2.83 -15.35
N TYR A 56 -9.41 2.26 -15.56
CA TYR A 56 -8.41 2.79 -16.49
C TYR A 56 -8.00 1.72 -17.48
N ARG A 57 -7.63 2.15 -18.68
CA ARG A 57 -7.10 1.29 -19.72
C ARG A 57 -5.72 1.79 -20.14
N PHE A 58 -4.82 0.83 -20.29
CA PHE A 58 -3.52 1.03 -20.90
C PHE A 58 -3.61 0.73 -22.41
N PRO A 59 -3.34 1.72 -23.28
CA PRO A 59 -3.20 1.45 -24.70
C PRO A 59 -2.04 0.48 -24.96
N PRO A 60 -2.07 -0.31 -26.06
CA PRO A 60 -0.96 -1.19 -26.41
C PRO A 60 0.39 -0.48 -26.52
N LEU A 61 0.39 0.80 -26.90
CA LEU A 61 1.60 1.62 -26.93
C LEU A 61 2.19 1.81 -25.53
N ALA A 62 1.38 2.18 -24.52
CA ALA A 62 1.82 2.37 -23.14
C ALA A 62 2.48 1.11 -22.59
N VAL A 63 1.86 -0.06 -22.82
CA VAL A 63 2.38 -1.36 -22.37
C VAL A 63 3.74 -1.68 -23.01
N ARG A 64 3.94 -1.34 -24.28
CA ARG A 64 5.26 -1.50 -24.94
C ARG A 64 6.28 -0.52 -24.40
N CYS A 65 5.93 0.75 -24.26
CA CYS A 65 6.82 1.78 -23.72
C CYS A 65 7.27 1.43 -22.29
N GLU A 66 6.36 0.94 -21.45
CA GLU A 66 6.67 0.42 -20.12
C GLU A 66 7.69 -0.73 -20.20
N LYS A 67 7.42 -1.73 -21.05
CA LYS A 67 8.33 -2.87 -21.22
C LYS A 67 9.73 -2.44 -21.67
N GLU A 68 9.83 -1.59 -22.68
CA GLU A 68 11.10 -1.07 -23.18
C GLU A 68 11.86 -0.28 -22.09
N LEU A 69 11.14 0.48 -21.27
CA LEU A 69 11.73 1.21 -20.14
C LEU A 69 12.28 0.28 -19.07
N LEU A 70 11.53 -0.75 -18.70
CA LEU A 70 11.94 -1.76 -17.71
C LEU A 70 13.18 -2.53 -18.15
N GLU A 71 13.23 -2.95 -19.42
CA GLU A 71 14.40 -3.59 -20.02
C GLU A 71 15.61 -2.65 -20.05
N ALA A 72 15.43 -1.38 -20.40
CA ALA A 72 16.51 -0.40 -20.47
C ALA A 72 17.12 -0.03 -19.11
N GLU A 73 16.32 -0.11 -18.04
CA GLU A 73 16.73 0.27 -16.69
C GLU A 73 16.96 -0.96 -15.77
N ASP A 74 16.91 -2.17 -16.32
CA ASP A 74 17.09 -3.44 -15.61
C ASP A 74 16.24 -3.50 -14.33
N ALA A 75 14.92 -3.42 -14.54
CA ALA A 75 13.92 -3.45 -13.48
C ALA A 75 12.75 -4.35 -13.85
N GLU A 76 12.17 -5.01 -12.86
CA GLU A 76 11.03 -5.91 -13.05
C GLU A 76 9.70 -5.15 -13.05
N GLU A 77 9.63 -4.05 -12.28
CA GLU A 77 8.39 -3.29 -12.08
C GLU A 77 8.61 -1.78 -12.15
N MET A 78 7.59 -1.06 -12.64
CA MET A 78 7.61 0.41 -12.65
C MET A 78 7.74 1.01 -11.25
N ARG A 79 7.12 0.35 -10.27
CA ARG A 79 7.21 0.71 -8.86
C ARG A 79 8.66 0.68 -8.37
N GLU A 80 9.45 -0.27 -8.84
CA GLU A 80 10.87 -0.35 -8.51
C GLU A 80 11.63 0.86 -9.05
N LEU A 81 11.40 1.26 -10.30
CA LEU A 81 12.02 2.44 -10.89
C LEU A 81 11.67 3.72 -10.15
N LEU A 82 10.40 3.88 -9.76
CA LEU A 82 9.96 5.00 -8.93
C LEU A 82 10.63 5.00 -7.56
N PHE A 83 10.72 3.83 -6.92
CA PHE A 83 11.40 3.69 -5.62
C PHE A 83 12.89 4.03 -5.75
N ARG A 84 13.60 3.49 -6.75
CA ARG A 84 15.02 3.79 -7.02
C ARG A 84 15.23 5.30 -7.24
N ALA A 85 14.37 5.96 -8.02
CA ALA A 85 14.42 7.40 -8.26
C ALA A 85 14.20 8.21 -6.96
N PHE A 86 13.19 7.82 -6.18
CA PHE A 86 12.83 8.47 -4.92
C PHE A 86 13.93 8.31 -3.87
N SER A 87 14.42 7.10 -3.63
CA SER A 87 15.51 6.84 -2.69
C SER A 87 16.79 7.58 -3.06
N SER A 88 17.08 7.71 -4.36
CA SER A 88 18.22 8.51 -4.84
C SER A 88 18.06 10.00 -4.51
N LEU A 89 16.82 10.52 -4.60
CA LEU A 89 16.51 11.90 -4.26
C LEU A 89 16.56 12.15 -2.75
N GLU A 90 16.02 11.25 -1.93
CA GLU A 90 16.14 11.33 -0.47
C GLU A 90 17.60 11.30 -0.04
N THR A 91 18.39 10.34 -0.55
CA THR A 91 19.83 10.25 -0.28
C THR A 91 20.55 11.55 -0.66
N PHE A 92 20.17 12.15 -1.80
CA PHE A 92 20.72 13.42 -2.23
C PHE A 92 20.39 14.56 -1.25
N ALA A 93 19.15 14.64 -0.78
CA ALA A 93 18.73 15.62 0.21
C ALA A 93 19.48 15.42 1.54
N ASP A 94 19.54 14.19 2.05
CA ASP A 94 20.26 13.84 3.28
C ASP A 94 21.73 14.25 3.22
N LEU A 95 22.40 14.01 2.08
CA LEU A 95 23.79 14.41 1.88
C LEU A 95 23.98 15.93 1.96
N LEU A 96 23.03 16.70 1.41
CA LEU A 96 23.09 18.15 1.48
C LEU A 96 22.75 18.69 2.87
N GLU A 97 21.82 18.06 3.59
CA GLU A 97 21.48 18.45 4.97
C GLU A 97 22.60 18.15 5.96
N LEU A 98 23.34 17.05 5.76
CA LEU A 98 24.48 16.66 6.60
C LEU A 98 25.73 17.50 6.33
N MET A 99 25.80 18.20 5.20
CA MET A 99 26.94 19.07 4.90
C MET A 99 26.97 20.28 5.84
N ASN A 100 28.16 20.60 6.34
CA ASN A 100 28.38 21.87 7.02
C ASN A 100 28.04 23.02 6.05
N PRO A 101 27.17 23.98 6.43
CA PRO A 101 26.77 25.10 5.56
C PRO A 101 27.94 25.99 5.12
N GLU A 102 29.04 25.99 5.87
CA GLU A 102 30.26 26.75 5.55
C GLU A 102 31.29 25.93 4.74
N ALA A 103 31.00 24.65 4.48
CA ALA A 103 31.91 23.79 3.73
C ALA A 103 32.06 24.26 2.28
N LYS A 104 33.30 24.29 1.80
CA LYS A 104 33.59 24.46 0.38
C LYS A 104 33.50 23.10 -0.30
N VAL A 105 32.62 22.99 -1.29
CA VAL A 105 32.48 21.77 -2.10
C VAL A 105 33.31 21.89 -3.36
N GLU A 106 34.08 20.85 -3.68
CA GLU A 106 34.81 20.78 -4.94
C GLU A 106 33.85 20.78 -6.14
N GLY A 107 34.22 21.49 -7.21
CA GLY A 107 33.38 21.58 -8.41
C GLY A 107 33.09 20.22 -9.06
N VAL A 108 34.01 19.25 -8.95
CA VAL A 108 33.83 17.88 -9.46
C VAL A 108 32.71 17.15 -8.71
N VAL A 109 32.62 17.36 -7.40
CA VAL A 109 31.54 16.79 -6.56
C VAL A 109 30.20 17.41 -6.97
N MET A 110 30.13 18.73 -7.08
CA MET A 110 28.93 19.43 -7.56
C MET A 110 28.49 18.97 -8.96
N HIS A 111 29.44 18.75 -9.87
CA HIS A 111 29.15 18.26 -11.21
C HIS A 111 28.57 16.84 -11.19
N THR A 112 29.12 15.96 -10.34
CA THR A 112 28.64 14.59 -10.16
C THR A 112 27.23 14.57 -9.60
N LEU A 113 26.99 15.36 -8.56
CA LEU A 113 25.67 15.57 -7.95
C LEU A 113 24.63 16.07 -8.98
N ALA A 114 24.99 17.06 -9.79
CA ALA A 114 24.11 17.55 -10.86
C ALA A 114 23.84 16.50 -11.94
N ARG A 115 24.82 15.64 -12.26
CA ARG A 115 24.64 14.56 -13.24
C ARG A 115 23.65 13.51 -12.74
N GLU A 116 23.71 13.16 -11.46
CA GLU A 116 22.77 12.21 -10.85
C GLU A 116 21.35 12.78 -10.79
N LEU A 117 21.18 14.04 -10.39
CA LEU A 117 19.87 14.70 -10.45
C LEU A 117 19.27 14.70 -11.86
N ARG A 118 20.09 14.96 -12.88
CA ARG A 118 19.63 14.86 -14.28
C ARG A 118 19.27 13.43 -14.68
N ARG A 119 19.98 12.42 -14.16
CA ARG A 119 19.64 11.01 -14.41
C ARG A 119 18.27 10.68 -13.80
N ILE A 120 18.04 11.06 -12.54
CA ILE A 120 16.75 10.89 -11.86
C ILE A 120 15.63 11.60 -12.63
N GLY A 121 15.84 12.86 -13.01
CA GLY A 121 14.86 13.62 -13.78
C GLY A 121 14.50 12.97 -15.12
N ARG A 122 15.48 12.44 -15.85
CA ARG A 122 15.22 11.68 -17.09
C ARG A 122 14.44 10.40 -16.83
N LEU A 123 14.76 9.67 -15.76
CA LEU A 123 14.03 8.45 -15.40
C LEU A 123 12.56 8.76 -15.10
N VAL A 124 12.29 9.72 -14.21
CA VAL A 124 10.91 10.15 -13.88
C VAL A 124 10.16 10.62 -15.12
N PHE A 125 10.80 11.36 -16.01
CA PHE A 125 10.20 11.78 -17.27
C PHE A 125 9.79 10.59 -18.16
N LYS A 126 10.67 9.59 -18.34
CA LYS A 126 10.33 8.39 -19.13
C LYS A 126 9.16 7.61 -18.51
N ILE A 127 9.12 7.51 -17.18
CA ILE A 127 8.00 6.89 -16.46
C ILE A 127 6.72 7.67 -16.75
N GLN A 128 6.73 8.99 -16.60
CA GLN A 128 5.58 9.83 -16.92
C GLN A 128 5.14 9.65 -18.38
N ASP A 129 6.08 9.64 -19.32
CA ASP A 129 5.82 9.52 -20.75
C ASP A 129 5.14 8.18 -21.08
N ALA A 130 5.62 7.08 -20.51
CA ALA A 130 5.03 5.74 -20.69
C ALA A 130 3.56 5.66 -20.22
N TYR A 131 3.17 6.46 -19.22
CA TYR A 131 1.82 6.48 -18.66
C TYR A 131 0.98 7.69 -19.12
N SER A 132 1.53 8.56 -19.97
CA SER A 132 0.85 9.77 -20.45
C SER A 132 -0.40 9.46 -21.30
N THR A 133 -0.45 8.26 -21.86
CA THR A 133 -1.54 7.79 -22.72
C THR A 133 -2.57 6.94 -21.99
N VAL A 134 -2.55 6.86 -20.65
CA VAL A 134 -3.56 6.08 -19.91
C VAL A 134 -4.94 6.73 -20.07
N GLU A 135 -5.93 5.92 -20.45
CA GLU A 135 -7.28 6.39 -20.74
C GLU A 135 -8.24 6.01 -19.60
N LEU A 136 -9.09 6.94 -19.18
CA LEU A 136 -10.20 6.64 -18.28
C LEU A 136 -11.28 5.87 -19.05
N VAL A 137 -11.78 4.78 -18.46
CA VAL A 137 -12.88 4.00 -19.00
C VAL A 137 -14.17 4.46 -18.32
N GLU A 138 -15.10 5.00 -19.10
CA GLU A 138 -16.46 5.29 -18.63
C GLU A 138 -17.19 3.97 -18.35
N ALA A 139 -17.89 3.92 -17.21
CA ALA A 139 -18.61 2.73 -16.72
C ALA A 139 -20.00 2.58 -17.35
#